data_AF-A0A357ZDD0-F1
#
_entry.id   AF-A0A357ZDD0-F1
#
_cell.length_a   1.000
_cell.length_b   1.000
_cell.length_c   1.000
_cell.angle_alpha   90.00
_cell.angle_beta   90.00
_cell.angle_gamma   90.00
#
_symmetry.space_group_name_H-M   'P 1'
#
loop_
_entity.id
_entity.type
_entity.pdbx_description
1 polymer ?
#
loop_
_entity_poly.entity_id
_entity_poly.type
_entity_poly.pdbx_seq_one_letter_code
_entity_poly.pdbx_strand_id
1 'polypeptide(L)'
;MTKNVFNNGYLIKALYDDPNKLYPPGNPCYRGIGKFVSWPLEECDDDISVALTKEAWERWFGFQDVLEVVPEREYLERYIGHCEASGIETSIMMIETPSEFQRACDFLEVVECLGYDIVSSVEFSHLTMDTDYLEGECSAFREVARKLNSNGLYDSLADAYRHMEVRKRLLSQGVNLEIAHFGPFPARISVVKLG
;
A
#
# COMPACT_ATOMS: atom_id res chain seq x y z
N MET A 1 13.86 20.23 -4.04
CA MET A 1 13.95 19.20 -5.09
C MET A 1 12.68 18.38 -5.02
N THR A 2 11.85 18.39 -6.06
CA THR A 2 10.78 17.40 -6.21
C THR A 2 11.45 16.05 -6.40
N LYS A 3 11.36 15.17 -5.40
CA LYS A 3 11.79 13.78 -5.57
C LYS A 3 10.83 13.15 -6.58
N ASN A 4 11.36 12.64 -7.68
CA ASN A 4 10.59 11.82 -8.61
C ASN A 4 10.15 10.54 -7.87
N VAL A 5 8.98 10.02 -8.26
CA VAL A 5 8.55 8.67 -7.86
C VAL A 5 8.83 7.71 -9.00
N PHE A 6 9.12 6.46 -8.67
CA PHE A 6 9.40 5.38 -9.61
C PHE A 6 8.31 4.32 -9.45
N ASN A 7 7.87 3.72 -10.56
CA ASN A 7 7.00 2.55 -10.50
C ASN A 7 7.79 1.36 -9.96
N ASN A 8 7.47 0.95 -8.74
CA ASN A 8 8.15 -0.15 -8.08
C ASN A 8 7.53 -1.51 -8.42
N GLY A 9 6.30 -1.51 -8.93
CA GLY A 9 5.55 -2.70 -9.31
C GLY A 9 4.07 -2.58 -8.95
N TYR A 10 3.43 -3.74 -8.95
CA TYR A 10 2.00 -3.89 -8.85
C TYR A 10 1.63 -4.80 -7.69
N LEU A 11 0.55 -4.46 -7.01
CA LEU A 11 -0.04 -5.18 -5.90
C LEU A 11 -1.42 -5.69 -6.32
N ILE A 12 -1.71 -6.97 -6.05
CA ILE A 12 -3.05 -7.52 -6.24
C ILE A 12 -3.82 -7.42 -4.92
N LYS A 13 -4.99 -6.79 -4.98
CA LYS A 13 -5.94 -6.66 -3.87
C LYS A 13 -7.18 -7.49 -4.14
N ALA A 14 -7.56 -8.35 -3.21
CA ALA A 14 -8.90 -8.94 -3.19
C ALA A 14 -9.95 -7.83 -2.92
N LEU A 15 -11.17 -7.94 -3.44
CA LEU A 15 -12.24 -6.95 -3.21
C LEU A 15 -13.14 -7.32 -2.03
N TYR A 16 -12.54 -7.83 -0.95
CA TYR A 16 -13.20 -8.08 0.33
C TYR A 16 -12.33 -7.61 1.50
N ASP A 17 -12.99 -7.28 2.60
CA ASP A 17 -12.31 -6.89 3.84
C ASP A 17 -11.80 -8.12 4.60
N ASP A 18 -10.62 -8.00 5.19
CA ASP A 18 -10.12 -8.98 6.15
C ASP A 18 -10.74 -8.72 7.53
N PRO A 19 -11.57 -9.64 8.07
CA PRO A 19 -12.17 -9.48 9.39
C PRO A 19 -11.13 -9.50 10.53
N ASN A 20 -9.93 -10.02 10.28
CA ASN A 20 -8.83 -10.13 11.24
C ASN A 20 -7.78 -9.03 11.07
N LYS A 21 -8.02 -8.04 10.22
CA LYS A 21 -7.06 -6.95 9.99
C LYS A 21 -6.76 -6.24 11.29
N LEU A 22 -5.47 -6.13 11.62
CA LEU A 22 -5.03 -5.54 12.89
C LEU A 22 -5.39 -4.05 13.02
N TYR A 23 -5.32 -3.32 11.91
CA TYR A 23 -5.65 -1.89 11.83
C TYR A 23 -6.59 -1.62 10.65
N PRO A 24 -7.88 -1.97 10.77
CA PRO A 24 -8.85 -1.69 9.72
C PRO A 24 -9.07 -0.17 9.63
N PRO A 25 -9.09 0.42 8.42
CA PRO A 25 -9.32 1.86 8.25
C PRO A 25 -10.67 2.28 8.84
N GLY A 26 -10.67 3.27 9.74
CA GLY A 26 -11.87 3.86 10.32
C GLY A 26 -12.58 4.83 9.36
N ASN A 27 -11.83 5.48 8.48
CA ASN A 27 -12.38 6.31 7.41
C ASN A 27 -13.00 5.45 6.28
N PRO A 28 -14.34 5.48 6.07
CA PRO A 28 -15.00 4.65 5.05
C PRO A 28 -14.63 5.03 3.61
N CYS A 29 -14.09 6.23 3.39
CA CYS A 29 -13.66 6.70 2.08
C CYS A 29 -12.22 6.29 1.75
N TYR A 30 -11.49 5.68 2.68
CA TYR A 30 -10.09 5.31 2.48
C TYR A 30 -9.96 4.17 1.45
N ARG A 31 -9.16 4.40 0.40
CA ARG A 31 -8.89 3.45 -0.70
C ARG A 31 -7.39 3.15 -0.87
N GLY A 32 -6.57 3.45 0.14
CA GLY A 32 -5.12 3.24 0.10
C GLY A 32 -4.68 1.79 0.32
N ILE A 33 -3.39 1.60 0.59
CA ILE A 33 -2.76 0.28 0.66
C ILE A 33 -3.35 -0.60 1.78
N GLY A 34 -3.77 0.01 2.89
CA GLY A 34 -4.34 -0.69 4.03
C GLY A 34 -5.75 -1.23 3.77
N LYS A 35 -6.38 -0.91 2.63
CA LYS A 35 -7.74 -1.39 2.32
C LYS A 35 -7.68 -2.77 1.65
N PHE A 36 -8.59 -3.66 2.06
CA PHE A 36 -8.68 -5.04 1.58
C PHE A 36 -7.41 -5.90 1.78
N VAL A 37 -7.50 -7.17 1.38
CA VAL A 37 -6.44 -8.18 1.46
C VAL A 37 -5.47 -8.04 0.29
N SER A 38 -4.17 -7.94 0.57
CA SER A 38 -3.15 -8.13 -0.48
C SER A 38 -2.86 -9.60 -0.67
N TRP A 39 -2.47 -9.97 -1.90
CA TRP A 39 -2.02 -11.33 -2.23
C TRP A 39 -2.97 -12.43 -1.70
N PRO A 40 -4.25 -12.41 -2.09
CA PRO A 40 -5.29 -13.28 -1.50
C PRO A 40 -5.05 -14.79 -1.63
N LEU A 41 -4.15 -15.23 -2.52
CA LEU A 41 -3.77 -16.64 -2.64
C LEU A 41 -2.77 -17.10 -1.57
N GLU A 42 -2.24 -16.21 -0.73
CA GLU A 42 -1.27 -16.58 0.33
C GLU A 42 -1.88 -17.52 1.37
N GLU A 43 -3.18 -17.40 1.64
CA GLU A 43 -3.91 -18.26 2.57
C GLU A 43 -4.53 -19.51 1.90
N CYS A 44 -4.30 -19.71 0.59
CA CYS A 44 -4.87 -20.82 -0.17
C CYS A 44 -3.89 -22.00 -0.25
N ASP A 45 -4.38 -23.20 0.09
CA ASP A 45 -3.55 -24.42 0.19
C ASP A 45 -3.44 -25.23 -1.12
N ASP A 46 -4.08 -24.80 -2.22
CA ASP A 46 -3.99 -25.52 -3.49
C ASP A 46 -2.62 -25.36 -4.16
N ASP A 47 -2.24 -26.35 -4.97
CA ASP A 47 -0.91 -26.42 -5.59
C ASP A 47 -0.55 -25.17 -6.42
N ILE A 48 -1.53 -24.52 -7.07
CA ILE A 48 -1.28 -23.35 -7.91
C ILE A 48 -1.04 -22.11 -7.05
N SER A 49 -1.89 -21.88 -6.04
CA SER A 49 -1.70 -20.81 -5.06
C SER A 49 -0.34 -20.91 -4.37
N VAL A 50 0.01 -22.10 -3.87
CA VAL A 50 1.31 -22.34 -3.22
C VAL A 50 2.47 -22.08 -4.18
N ALA A 51 2.38 -22.54 -5.43
CA ALA A 51 3.44 -22.33 -6.42
C ALA A 51 3.62 -20.84 -6.78
N LEU A 52 2.54 -20.10 -6.97
CA LEU A 52 2.57 -18.67 -7.29
C LEU A 52 3.12 -17.85 -6.12
N THR A 53 2.65 -18.11 -4.90
CA THR A 53 3.12 -17.43 -3.68
C THR A 53 4.62 -17.68 -3.48
N LYS A 54 5.06 -18.94 -3.64
CA LYS A 54 6.48 -19.28 -3.56
C LYS A 54 7.32 -18.56 -4.61
N GLU A 55 6.87 -18.52 -5.87
CA GLU A 55 7.56 -17.79 -6.93
C GLU A 55 7.73 -16.30 -6.58
N ALA A 56 6.69 -15.65 -6.03
CA ALA A 56 6.80 -14.25 -5.66
C ALA A 56 7.79 -13.99 -4.51
N TRP A 57 7.80 -14.86 -3.49
CA TRP A 57 8.78 -14.80 -2.41
C TRP A 57 10.21 -14.98 -2.90
N GLU A 58 10.45 -15.93 -3.80
CA GLU A 58 11.78 -16.21 -4.34
C GLU A 58 12.29 -15.11 -5.28
N ARG A 59 11.38 -14.41 -5.99
CA ARG A 59 11.75 -13.46 -7.05
C ARG A 59 11.67 -11.99 -6.65
N TRP A 60 10.78 -11.62 -5.72
CA TRP A 60 10.52 -10.20 -5.42
C TRP A 60 10.32 -9.90 -3.93
N PHE A 61 9.62 -10.74 -3.14
CA PHE A 61 9.27 -10.36 -1.77
C PHE A 61 10.36 -10.69 -0.74
N GLY A 62 11.21 -11.70 -1.01
CA GLY A 62 12.23 -12.17 -0.07
C GLY A 62 13.44 -11.24 0.11
N PHE A 63 13.45 -10.05 -0.49
CA PHE A 63 14.54 -9.09 -0.37
C PHE A 63 14.31 -8.13 0.80
N GLN A 64 15.39 -7.60 1.37
CA GLN A 64 15.28 -6.58 2.42
C GLN A 64 14.84 -5.24 1.83
N ASP A 65 14.05 -4.48 2.60
CA ASP A 65 13.66 -3.10 2.30
C ASP A 65 12.92 -2.91 0.96
N VAL A 66 12.16 -3.91 0.52
CA VAL A 66 11.26 -3.82 -0.63
C VAL A 66 9.81 -3.98 -0.19
N LEU A 67 8.90 -3.33 -0.91
CA LEU A 67 7.48 -3.65 -0.79
C LEU A 67 7.17 -4.95 -1.54
N GLU A 68 6.22 -5.71 -1.03
CA GLU A 68 5.72 -6.94 -1.62
C GLU A 68 4.90 -6.64 -2.89
N VAL A 69 5.55 -6.13 -3.93
CA VAL A 69 4.98 -5.78 -5.24
C VAL A 69 5.65 -6.58 -6.34
N VAL A 70 4.95 -6.81 -7.45
CA VAL A 70 5.44 -7.57 -8.59
C VAL A 70 5.69 -6.64 -9.79
N PRO A 71 6.88 -6.63 -10.40
CA PRO A 71 7.20 -5.75 -11.52
C PRO A 71 6.78 -6.28 -12.91
N GLU A 72 6.31 -7.52 -12.99
CA GLU A 72 6.14 -8.30 -14.23
C GLU A 72 4.67 -8.61 -14.54
N ARG A 73 4.23 -8.28 -15.77
CA ARG A 73 2.84 -8.49 -16.22
C ARG A 73 2.44 -9.97 -16.27
N GLU A 74 3.30 -10.82 -16.81
CA GLU A 74 3.02 -12.26 -17.01
C GLU A 74 2.68 -12.96 -15.69
N TYR A 75 3.35 -12.58 -14.59
CA TYR A 75 3.00 -13.11 -13.27
C TYR A 75 1.62 -12.64 -12.82
N LEU A 76 1.30 -11.35 -12.99
CA LEU A 76 0.01 -10.80 -12.60
C LEU A 76 -1.14 -11.47 -13.36
N GLU A 77 -0.97 -11.72 -14.66
CA GLU A 77 -1.96 -12.45 -15.49
C GLU A 77 -2.24 -13.85 -14.94
N ARG A 78 -1.19 -14.62 -14.61
CA ARG A 78 -1.34 -15.95 -14.01
C ARG A 78 -2.03 -15.89 -12.64
N TYR A 79 -1.63 -14.94 -11.80
CA TYR A 79 -2.18 -14.78 -10.46
C TYR A 79 -3.66 -14.40 -10.48
N ILE A 80 -4.02 -13.41 -11.31
CA ILE A 80 -5.40 -12.95 -11.47
C ILE A 80 -6.25 -14.06 -12.08
N GLY A 81 -5.76 -14.74 -13.12
CA GLY A 81 -6.50 -15.86 -13.72
C GLY A 81 -6.80 -16.98 -12.71
N HIS A 82 -5.89 -17.24 -11.76
CA HIS A 82 -6.16 -18.19 -10.69
C HIS A 82 -7.14 -17.64 -9.64
N CYS A 83 -7.03 -16.36 -9.26
CA CYS A 83 -8.02 -15.71 -8.39
C CYS A 83 -9.44 -15.81 -8.98
N GLU A 84 -9.60 -15.50 -10.28
CA GLU A 84 -10.87 -15.58 -10.99
C GLU A 84 -11.43 -17.00 -11.01
N ALA A 85 -10.58 -18.01 -11.28
CA ALA A 85 -10.97 -19.42 -11.24
C ALA A 85 -11.43 -19.88 -9.85
N SER A 86 -10.89 -19.25 -8.79
CA SER A 86 -11.25 -19.48 -7.40
C SER A 86 -12.38 -18.58 -6.88
N GLY A 87 -12.99 -17.75 -7.75
CA GLY A 87 -14.09 -16.86 -7.39
C GLY A 87 -13.70 -15.63 -6.57
N ILE A 88 -12.42 -15.26 -6.60
CA ILE A 88 -11.87 -14.09 -5.90
C ILE A 88 -11.86 -12.91 -6.86
N GLU A 89 -12.71 -11.92 -6.59
CA GLU A 89 -12.67 -10.64 -7.29
C GLU A 89 -11.44 -9.83 -6.87
N THR A 90 -10.72 -9.27 -7.84
CA THR A 90 -9.45 -8.57 -7.61
C THR A 90 -9.41 -7.18 -8.23
N SER A 91 -8.47 -6.36 -7.73
CA SER A 91 -8.02 -5.13 -8.37
C SER A 91 -6.49 -5.06 -8.35
N ILE A 92 -5.92 -4.32 -9.29
CA ILE A 92 -4.46 -4.12 -9.38
C ILE A 92 -4.15 -2.70 -8.96
N MET A 93 -3.25 -2.55 -7.98
CA MET A 93 -2.72 -1.27 -7.56
C MET A 93 -1.27 -1.13 -8.05
N MET A 94 -0.97 -0.06 -8.78
CA MET A 94 0.41 0.35 -9.04
C MET A 94 0.93 1.15 -7.85
N ILE A 95 2.14 0.80 -7.42
CA ILE A 95 2.81 1.42 -6.27
C ILE A 95 4.04 2.16 -6.76
N GLU A 96 4.07 3.47 -6.49
CA GLU A 96 5.20 4.31 -6.88
C GLU A 96 5.80 5.03 -5.68
N THR A 97 7.09 4.83 -5.44
CA THR A 97 7.78 5.40 -4.28
C THR A 97 8.97 6.24 -4.72
N PRO A 98 9.56 7.06 -3.83
CA PRO A 98 10.84 7.70 -4.09
C PRO A 98 12.03 6.73 -4.14
N SER A 99 11.83 5.45 -3.83
CA SER A 99 12.86 4.42 -3.87
C SER A 99 13.13 3.97 -5.30
N GLU A 100 14.41 3.88 -5.66
CA GLU A 100 14.82 3.32 -6.95
C GLU A 100 14.95 1.79 -6.95
N PHE A 101 14.81 1.16 -5.78
CA PHE A 101 14.87 -0.30 -5.63
C PHE A 101 13.60 -0.95 -6.15
N GLN A 102 13.79 -2.02 -6.93
CA GLN A 102 12.74 -2.73 -7.66
C GLN A 102 11.97 -1.80 -8.58
N ARG A 103 12.21 -1.89 -9.90
CA ARG A 103 11.48 -1.10 -10.90
C ARG A 103 10.63 -2.03 -11.73
N ALA A 104 9.39 -1.63 -11.99
CA ALA A 104 8.53 -2.32 -12.94
C ALA A 104 9.22 -2.38 -14.31
N CYS A 105 9.28 -3.57 -14.89
CA CYS A 105 9.75 -3.76 -16.27
C CYS A 105 8.61 -3.58 -17.27
N ASP A 106 7.38 -3.87 -16.84
CA ASP A 106 6.16 -3.67 -17.62
C ASP A 106 5.38 -2.46 -17.16
N PHE A 107 4.67 -1.81 -18.09
CA PHE A 107 3.78 -0.70 -17.81
C PHE A 107 2.32 -1.14 -18.00
N LEU A 108 1.50 -0.94 -16.98
CA LEU A 108 0.06 -1.15 -17.02
C LEU A 108 -0.69 0.16 -17.26
N GLU A 109 -1.91 0.08 -17.79
CA GLU A 109 -2.73 1.27 -18.05
C GLU A 109 -3.28 1.81 -16.73
N VAL A 110 -3.00 3.08 -16.44
CA VAL A 110 -3.54 3.78 -15.28
C VAL A 110 -4.99 4.15 -15.50
N VAL A 111 -5.88 3.57 -14.70
CA VAL A 111 -7.32 3.84 -14.71
C VAL A 111 -7.64 5.04 -13.83
N GLU A 112 -7.04 5.10 -12.64
CA GLU A 112 -7.30 6.14 -11.65
C GLU A 112 -6.07 6.34 -10.76
N CYS A 113 -5.66 7.59 -10.53
CA CYS A 113 -4.68 7.94 -9.50
C CYS A 113 -5.41 8.23 -8.19
N LEU A 114 -5.14 7.45 -7.13
CA LEU A 114 -5.85 7.58 -5.86
C LEU A 114 -5.25 8.66 -4.96
N GLY A 115 -3.92 8.81 -4.99
CA GLY A 115 -3.16 9.75 -4.16
C GLY A 115 -1.95 9.09 -3.50
N TYR A 116 -1.39 9.75 -2.50
CA TYR A 116 -0.25 9.32 -1.71
C TYR A 116 -0.69 8.78 -0.36
N ASP A 117 -0.26 7.56 -0.08
CA ASP A 117 -0.33 6.91 1.22
C ASP A 117 1.03 7.00 1.95
N ILE A 118 1.06 6.63 3.22
CA ILE A 118 2.27 6.57 4.05
C ILE A 118 2.38 5.13 4.57
N VAL A 119 3.34 4.38 4.04
CA VAL A 119 3.34 2.91 4.15
C VAL A 119 4.65 2.39 4.75
N SER A 120 4.57 1.18 5.30
CA SER A 120 5.71 0.38 5.77
C SER A 120 5.72 -1.04 5.19
N SER A 121 4.56 -1.55 4.77
CA SER A 121 4.41 -2.77 3.96
C SER A 121 3.14 -2.66 3.11
N VAL A 122 2.83 -3.68 2.31
CA VAL A 122 1.55 -3.74 1.58
C VAL A 122 0.30 -3.91 2.46
N GLU A 123 0.48 -4.15 3.77
CA GLU A 123 -0.61 -4.26 4.74
C GLU A 123 -0.76 -3.06 5.67
N PHE A 124 0.28 -2.24 5.80
CA PHE A 124 0.33 -1.18 6.81
C PHE A 124 0.35 0.22 6.21
N SER A 125 -0.73 0.96 6.44
CA SER A 125 -0.81 2.41 6.26
C SER A 125 -0.72 3.11 7.60
N HIS A 126 0.29 3.96 7.76
CA HIS A 126 0.39 4.86 8.91
C HIS A 126 -0.67 5.97 8.86
N LEU A 127 -1.21 6.25 7.67
CA LEU A 127 -2.21 7.30 7.50
C LEU A 127 -3.50 6.97 8.25
N THR A 128 -3.99 5.74 8.13
CA THR A 128 -5.22 5.30 8.81
C THR A 128 -5.00 5.28 10.32
N MET A 129 -3.86 4.72 10.77
CA MET A 129 -3.49 4.66 12.19
C MET A 129 -3.42 6.04 12.86
N ASP A 130 -2.91 7.05 12.13
CA ASP A 130 -2.68 8.39 12.67
C ASP A 130 -3.92 9.30 12.58
N THR A 131 -4.80 9.04 11.61
CA THR A 131 -5.95 9.91 11.32
C THR A 131 -7.28 9.37 11.82
N ASP A 132 -7.37 8.08 12.18
CA ASP A 132 -8.57 7.52 12.79
C ASP A 132 -8.73 7.96 14.27
N TYR A 133 -7.66 8.44 14.92
CA TYR A 133 -7.66 8.87 16.33
C TYR A 133 -7.13 10.30 16.50
N LEU A 134 -7.95 11.32 16.20
CA LEU A 134 -7.56 12.74 16.25
C LEU A 134 -7.74 13.43 17.61
N GLU A 135 -7.66 12.67 18.70
CA GLU A 135 -7.79 13.14 20.08
C GLU A 135 -6.44 13.12 20.83
N GLY A 136 -6.37 13.77 21.99
CA GLY A 136 -5.15 13.81 22.81
C GLY A 136 -3.93 14.33 22.05
N GLU A 137 -2.80 13.64 22.21
CA GLU A 137 -1.51 13.96 21.56
C GLU A 137 -1.59 13.82 20.03
N CYS A 138 -2.44 12.93 19.52
CA CYS A 138 -2.68 12.71 18.09
C CYS A 138 -3.53 13.83 17.44
N SER A 139 -4.09 14.75 18.22
CA SER A 139 -4.74 15.96 17.69
C SER A 139 -3.81 16.82 16.82
N ALA A 140 -2.49 16.64 16.95
CA ALA A 140 -1.48 17.23 16.09
C ALA A 140 -1.62 16.84 14.60
N PHE A 141 -2.26 15.71 14.29
CA PHE A 141 -2.52 15.30 12.90
C PHE A 141 -3.70 16.00 12.25
N ARG A 142 -4.55 16.74 13.00
CA ARG A 142 -5.77 17.36 12.45
C ARG A 142 -5.52 18.28 11.27
N GLU A 143 -4.43 19.04 11.30
CA GLU A 143 -4.11 19.96 10.21
C GLU A 143 -3.77 19.20 8.92
N VAL A 144 -2.95 18.16 9.02
CA VAL A 144 -2.57 17.35 7.87
C VAL A 144 -3.73 16.46 7.42
N ALA A 145 -4.59 15.96 8.32
CA ALA A 145 -5.77 15.16 7.97
C ALA A 145 -6.80 15.95 7.14
N ARG A 146 -6.90 17.27 7.30
CA ARG A 146 -7.79 18.12 6.48
C ARG A 146 -7.41 18.22 5.00
N LYS A 147 -6.20 17.76 4.64
CA LYS A 147 -5.70 17.77 3.26
C LYS A 147 -5.90 16.44 2.53
N LEU A 148 -6.57 15.48 3.17
CA LEU A 148 -6.93 14.23 2.52
C LEU A 148 -7.98 14.49 1.43
N ASN A 149 -7.79 13.84 0.29
CA ASN A 149 -8.71 13.85 -0.84
C ASN A 149 -9.89 12.90 -0.60
N SER A 150 -10.77 12.76 -1.60
CA SER A 150 -11.96 11.91 -1.50
C SER A 150 -11.67 10.42 -1.35
N ASN A 151 -10.42 9.98 -1.60
CA ASN A 151 -9.96 8.61 -1.38
C ASN A 151 -9.31 8.41 0.00
N GLY A 152 -9.34 9.44 0.85
CA GLY A 152 -8.66 9.43 2.14
C GLY A 152 -7.13 9.43 2.03
N LEU A 153 -6.56 9.93 0.91
CA LEU A 153 -5.13 9.98 0.62
C LEU A 153 -4.65 11.42 0.37
N TYR A 154 -3.34 11.66 0.28
CA TYR A 154 -2.81 12.98 -0.07
C TYR A 154 -2.69 13.18 -1.58
N ASP A 155 -3.06 14.34 -2.12
CA ASP A 155 -2.84 14.64 -3.55
C ASP A 155 -1.37 14.91 -3.90
N SER A 156 -0.54 15.20 -2.89
CA SER A 156 0.85 15.59 -3.11
C SER A 156 1.83 14.86 -2.19
N LEU A 157 3.00 14.54 -2.75
CA LEU A 157 4.15 14.02 -2.00
C LEU A 157 4.57 14.96 -0.86
N ALA A 158 4.39 16.28 -1.04
CA ALA A 158 4.73 17.26 -0.02
C ALA A 158 3.80 17.17 1.20
N ASP A 159 2.51 16.93 1.01
CA ASP A 159 1.57 16.75 2.13
C ASP A 159 1.84 15.45 2.88
N ALA A 160 2.18 14.37 2.17
CA ALA A 160 2.60 13.12 2.80
C ALA A 160 3.86 13.31 3.67
N TYR A 161 4.87 14.05 3.19
CA TYR A 161 6.04 14.37 4.00
C TYR A 161 5.73 15.25 5.21
N ARG A 162 4.84 16.23 5.09
CA ARG A 162 4.41 17.04 6.25
C ARG A 162 3.74 16.20 7.32
N HIS A 163 2.94 15.21 6.94
CA HIS A 163 2.37 14.25 7.88
C HIS A 163 3.49 13.47 8.60
N MET A 164 4.47 12.96 7.86
CA MET A 164 5.62 12.25 8.45
C MET A 164 6.45 13.13 9.39
N GLU A 165 6.57 14.44 9.13
CA GLU A 165 7.21 15.39 10.04
C GLU A 165 6.44 15.54 11.37
N VAL A 166 5.10 15.56 11.32
CA VAL A 166 4.26 15.54 12.52
C VAL A 166 4.51 14.25 13.32
N ARG A 167 4.51 13.09 12.67
CA ARG A 167 4.81 11.80 13.31
C ARG A 167 6.19 11.81 13.98
N LYS A 168 7.22 12.25 13.27
CA LYS A 168 8.60 12.34 13.79
C LYS A 168 8.69 13.24 15.02
N ARG A 169 7.96 14.37 15.02
CA ARG A 169 7.89 15.27 16.18
C ARG A 169 7.24 14.60 17.38
N LEU A 170 6.10 13.93 17.20
CA LEU A 170 5.39 13.24 18.29
C LEU A 170 6.25 12.11 18.88
N LEU A 171 6.89 11.29 18.04
CA LEU A 171 7.85 10.27 18.48
C LEU A 171 8.99 10.86 19.30
N SER A 172 9.54 12.01 18.88
CA SER A 172 10.60 12.70 19.63
C SER A 172 10.14 13.27 20.97
N GLN A 173 8.83 13.45 21.16
CA GLN A 173 8.20 13.88 22.41
C GLN A 173 7.84 12.70 23.32
N GLY A 174 8.05 11.46 22.87
CA GLY A 174 7.73 10.25 23.63
C GLY A 174 6.30 9.75 23.46
N VAL A 175 5.54 10.30 22.49
CA VAL A 175 4.20 9.79 22.15
C VAL A 175 4.34 8.38 21.60
N ASN A 176 3.56 7.45 22.15
CA ASN A 176 3.59 6.04 21.73
C ASN A 176 2.84 5.86 20.41
N LEU A 177 3.56 6.05 19.30
CA LEU A 177 3.08 5.74 17.95
C LEU A 177 3.76 4.46 17.47
N GLU A 178 3.04 3.66 16.68
CA GLU A 178 3.57 2.41 16.12
C GLU A 178 4.85 2.64 15.30
N ILE A 179 5.86 1.82 15.50
CA ILE A 179 7.14 1.94 14.79
C ILE A 179 7.31 0.71 13.93
N ALA A 180 7.49 0.92 12.63
CA ALA A 180 7.85 -0.14 11.71
C ALA A 180 9.38 -0.20 11.56
N HIS A 181 9.92 -1.40 11.35
CA HIS A 181 11.33 -1.60 11.05
C HIS A 181 11.73 -1.03 9.68
N PHE A 182 10.79 -1.05 8.73
CA PHE A 182 10.92 -0.47 7.40
C PHE A 182 9.87 0.63 7.21
N GLY A 183 10.28 1.79 6.67
CA GLY A 183 9.43 2.99 6.60
C GLY A 183 9.29 3.76 7.92
N PRO A 184 8.31 4.67 8.02
CA PRO A 184 7.33 5.05 7.01
C PRO A 184 7.96 5.76 5.79
N PHE A 185 7.36 5.59 4.62
CA PHE A 185 7.65 6.40 3.43
C PHE A 185 6.40 6.65 2.59
N PRO A 186 6.38 7.71 1.77
CA PRO A 186 5.23 7.99 0.92
C PRO A 186 5.20 7.07 -0.30
N ALA A 187 4.01 6.58 -0.64
CA ALA A 187 3.77 5.79 -1.85
C ALA A 187 2.57 6.36 -2.62
N ARG A 188 2.75 6.70 -3.90
CA ARG A 188 1.64 7.03 -4.78
C ARG A 188 0.96 5.73 -5.21
N ILE A 189 -0.36 5.69 -5.06
CA ILE A 189 -1.20 4.54 -5.37
C ILE A 189 -2.08 4.90 -6.55
N SER A 190 -2.12 4.03 -7.56
CA SER A 190 -3.04 4.14 -8.68
C SER A 190 -3.71 2.80 -8.95
N VAL A 191 -4.98 2.80 -9.32
CA VAL A 191 -5.65 1.62 -9.88
C VAL A 191 -5.25 1.47 -11.33
N VAL A 192 -4.87 0.25 -11.71
CA VAL A 192 -4.42 -0.08 -13.07
C VAL A 192 -5.13 -1.33 -13.59
N LYS A 193 -5.00 -1.59 -14.89
CA LYS A 193 -5.50 -2.82 -15.51
C LYS A 193 -4.45 -3.44 -16.43
N LEU A 194 -4.54 -4.75 -16.59
CA LEU A 194 -3.88 -5.48 -17.68
C LEU A 194 -4.49 -4.95 -18.99
N GLY A 195 -3.69 -4.27 -19.81
CA GLY A 195 -4.12 -3.67 -21.07
C GLY A 195 -4.24 -4.66 -22.20
#